data_AF-A0A4D7C761-F1
#
_entry.id   AF-A0A4D7C761-F1
#
_cell.length_a   1.000
_cell.length_b   1.000
_cell.length_c   1.000
_cell.angle_alpha   90.00
_cell.angle_beta   90.00
_cell.angle_gamma   90.00
#
_symmetry.space_group_name_H-M   'P 1'
#
loop_
_entity.id
_entity.type
_entity.pdbx_description
1 polymer ?
#
loop_
_entity_poly.entity_id
_entity_poly.type
_entity_poly.pdbx_seq_one_letter_code
_entity_poly.pdbx_strand_id
1 'polypeptide(L)'
;MRVLILRPEPDGSRLAQRLTGHDCIVSPLLEIVACKTPPPIPHPTTLALTSRQAAAPAFRPDWADTPLYAIGPGTAQAARDAGFTAVVHSGDGHALHLRDQLLEALPERILWPSGARIRYDLAAGLAPLTAARWIVYEARPQTLTATAQAALANGAADWVLLTSPRLGPVRRPNDRVRSVAHAPWLHERGSRAGGAPAGCSRGSRQPVADAGQSLVRLRFAVRE
;
A
#
# COMPACT_ATOMS: atom_id res chain seq x y z
N MET A 1 23.44 -2.26 -6.72
CA MET A 1 22.48 -3.39 -6.71
C MET A 1 21.29 -3.04 -7.56
N ARG A 2 20.75 -4.00 -8.30
CA ARG A 2 19.59 -3.85 -9.17
C ARG A 2 18.31 -4.33 -8.48
N VAL A 3 17.29 -3.49 -8.46
CA VAL A 3 16.04 -3.73 -7.74
C VAL A 3 14.87 -3.70 -8.71
N LEU A 4 14.12 -4.80 -8.80
CA LEU A 4 12.89 -4.88 -9.57
C LEU A 4 11.68 -4.49 -8.70
N ILE A 5 10.92 -3.49 -9.13
CA ILE A 5 9.78 -2.93 -8.39
C ILE A 5 8.49 -3.28 -9.12
N LEU A 6 7.62 -4.06 -8.49
CA LEU A 6 6.39 -4.60 -9.10
C LEU A 6 5.11 -3.86 -8.66
N ARG A 7 5.28 -2.72 -8.00
CA ARG A 7 4.20 -1.90 -7.44
C ARG A 7 3.43 -1.16 -8.54
N PRO A 8 2.09 -1.04 -8.45
CA PRO A 8 1.31 -0.17 -9.34
C PRO A 8 1.85 1.27 -9.38
N GLU A 9 1.72 1.90 -10.53
CA GLU A 9 1.98 3.34 -10.64
C GLU A 9 0.88 4.18 -9.97
N PRO A 10 1.19 5.42 -9.55
CA PRO A 10 2.52 6.07 -9.56
C PRO A 10 3.44 5.65 -8.40
N ASP A 11 3.00 4.73 -7.52
CA ASP A 11 3.75 4.40 -6.31
C ASP A 11 5.06 3.65 -6.60
N GLY A 12 5.13 2.88 -7.69
CA GLY A 12 6.33 2.19 -8.13
C GLY A 12 7.45 3.16 -8.47
N SER A 13 7.14 4.17 -9.30
CA SER A 13 8.07 5.25 -9.63
C SER A 13 8.50 6.07 -8.39
N ARG A 14 7.56 6.41 -7.49
CA ARG A 14 7.90 7.12 -6.24
C ARG A 14 8.84 6.31 -5.34
N LEU A 15 8.69 4.98 -5.31
CA LEU A 15 9.60 4.11 -4.55
C LEU A 15 10.99 4.06 -5.20
N ALA A 16 11.06 3.95 -6.53
CA ALA A 16 12.33 3.98 -7.26
C ALA A 16 13.13 5.25 -6.97
N GLN A 17 12.47 6.41 -6.95
CA GLN A 17 13.10 7.70 -6.63
C GLN A 17 13.69 7.77 -5.21
N ARG A 18 13.11 7.04 -4.26
CA ARG A 18 13.59 6.96 -2.87
C ARG A 18 14.77 5.99 -2.69
N LEU A 19 14.97 5.08 -3.63
CA LEU A 19 16.02 4.05 -3.61
C LEU A 19 17.29 4.56 -4.31
N THR A 20 17.81 5.70 -3.85
CA THR A 20 19.02 6.32 -4.39
C THR A 20 20.23 5.38 -4.20
N GLY A 21 21.07 5.24 -5.23
CA GLY A 21 22.22 4.31 -5.22
C GLY A 21 21.89 2.87 -5.65
N HIS A 22 20.64 2.61 -6.04
CA HIS A 22 20.22 1.35 -6.65
C HIS A 22 19.78 1.56 -8.10
N ASP A 23 20.04 0.57 -8.94
CA ASP A 23 19.53 0.53 -10.31
C ASP A 23 18.11 -0.06 -10.27
N CYS A 24 17.10 0.80 -10.34
CA CYS A 24 15.71 0.39 -10.17
C CYS A 24 15.03 0.14 -11.53
N ILE A 25 14.51 -1.08 -11.71
CA ILE A 25 13.61 -1.42 -12.82
C ILE A 25 12.18 -1.38 -12.29
N VAL A 26 11.37 -0.43 -12.74
CA VAL A 26 9.95 -0.39 -12.42
C VAL A 26 9.18 -1.17 -13.48
N SER A 27 8.44 -2.19 -13.05
CA SER A 27 7.64 -3.05 -13.91
C SER A 27 6.40 -3.51 -13.14
N PRO A 28 5.38 -2.65 -13.01
CA PRO A 28 4.19 -2.96 -12.24
C PRO A 28 3.50 -4.23 -12.76
N LEU A 29 2.97 -5.06 -11.85
CA LEU A 29 2.17 -6.24 -12.23
C LEU A 29 0.66 -5.99 -12.20
N LEU A 30 0.27 -4.80 -11.74
CA LEU A 30 -1.12 -4.39 -11.65
C LEU A 30 -1.24 -2.98 -12.24
N GLU A 31 -2.23 -2.79 -13.10
CA GLU A 31 -2.70 -1.51 -13.60
C GLU A 31 -3.90 -1.08 -12.78
N ILE A 32 -3.95 0.19 -12.36
CA ILE A 32 -5.11 0.76 -11.66
C ILE A 32 -5.97 1.48 -12.68
N VAL A 33 -7.14 0.91 -12.97
CA VAL A 33 -8.08 1.44 -13.96
C VAL A 33 -9.28 2.05 -13.25
N ALA A 34 -9.57 3.32 -13.53
CA ALA A 34 -10.74 4.00 -12.95
C ALA A 34 -12.05 3.40 -13.46
N CYS A 35 -13.02 3.21 -12.57
CA CYS A 35 -14.37 2.78 -12.90
C CYS A 35 -15.30 3.99 -12.95
N LYS A 36 -16.04 4.15 -14.05
CA LYS A 36 -17.01 5.25 -14.24
C LYS A 36 -18.42 4.83 -13.80
N THR A 37 -18.57 4.42 -12.54
CA THR A 37 -19.89 4.11 -11.97
C THR A 37 -20.42 5.31 -11.20
N PRO A 38 -21.74 5.57 -11.19
CA PRO A 38 -22.31 6.62 -10.35
C PRO A 38 -22.22 6.22 -8.86
N PRO A 39 -22.09 7.20 -7.95
CA PRO A 39 -22.11 6.93 -6.52
C PRO A 39 -23.52 6.50 -6.07
N PRO A 40 -23.66 5.46 -5.22
CA PRO A 40 -24.96 5.05 -4.67
C PRO A 40 -25.54 6.05 -3.68
N ILE A 41 -24.71 6.94 -3.12
CA ILE A 41 -25.12 8.07 -2.29
C ILE A 41 -24.69 9.35 -3.02
N PRO A 42 -25.62 10.10 -3.65
CA PRO A 42 -25.28 11.32 -4.39
C PRO A 42 -24.82 12.49 -3.51
N HIS A 43 -25.30 12.53 -2.26
CA HIS A 43 -25.02 13.60 -1.29
C HIS A 43 -24.51 13.01 0.04
N PRO A 44 -23.27 12.48 0.07
CA PRO A 44 -22.69 11.95 1.29
C PRO A 44 -22.40 13.08 2.28
N THR A 45 -22.60 12.84 3.58
CA THR A 45 -22.14 13.75 4.63
C THR A 45 -20.72 13.41 5.06
N THR A 46 -20.23 12.22 4.71
CA THR A 46 -18.88 11.76 5.05
C THR A 46 -18.35 10.81 3.99
N LEU A 47 -17.07 10.98 3.65
CA LEU A 47 -16.30 10.09 2.79
C LEU A 47 -15.34 9.27 3.64
N ALA A 48 -15.15 8.00 3.27
CA ALA A 48 -14.15 7.14 3.89
C ALA A 48 -13.22 6.57 2.80
N LEU A 49 -11.89 6.69 2.95
CA LEU A 49 -10.91 6.14 2.03
C LEU A 49 -10.00 5.12 2.71
N THR A 50 -10.03 3.88 2.21
CA THR A 50 -9.15 2.78 2.67
C THR A 50 -7.97 2.53 1.74
N SER A 51 -7.86 3.29 0.66
CA SER A 51 -6.80 3.16 -0.34
C SER A 51 -6.55 4.51 -1.00
N ARG A 52 -5.28 4.90 -1.12
CA ARG A 52 -4.86 6.08 -1.89
C ARG A 52 -5.34 6.04 -3.35
N GLN A 53 -5.49 4.85 -3.93
CA GLN A 53 -5.90 4.66 -5.32
C GLN A 53 -7.36 5.06 -5.57
N ALA A 54 -8.17 5.18 -4.50
CA ALA A 54 -9.56 5.62 -4.62
C ALA A 54 -9.69 7.16 -4.62
N ALA A 55 -8.66 7.92 -4.22
CA ALA A 55 -8.77 9.36 -4.01
C ALA A 55 -9.13 10.13 -5.30
N ALA A 56 -8.29 10.05 -6.32
CA ALA A 56 -8.51 10.74 -7.59
C ALA A 56 -9.84 10.36 -8.29
N PRO A 57 -10.21 9.07 -8.46
CA PRO A 57 -11.46 8.74 -9.13
C PRO A 57 -12.72 9.07 -8.31
N ALA A 58 -12.60 9.17 -6.98
CA ALA A 58 -13.68 9.58 -6.10
C ALA A 58 -13.89 11.10 -6.04
N PHE A 59 -12.91 11.91 -6.43
CA PHE A 59 -12.99 13.36 -6.30
C PHE A 59 -14.13 13.95 -7.14
N ARG A 60 -14.90 14.83 -6.50
CA ARG A 60 -15.92 15.68 -7.11
C ARG A 60 -15.77 17.07 -6.51
N PRO A 61 -15.78 18.16 -7.30
CA PRO A 61 -15.67 19.52 -6.77
C PRO A 61 -16.68 19.83 -5.67
N ASP A 62 -17.93 19.38 -5.84
CA ASP A 62 -19.01 19.59 -4.87
C ASP A 62 -18.80 18.85 -3.53
N TRP A 63 -17.83 17.93 -3.47
CA TRP A 63 -17.48 17.18 -2.28
C TRP A 63 -16.11 17.56 -1.71
N ALA A 64 -15.47 18.62 -2.21
CA ALA A 64 -14.14 19.03 -1.78
C ALA A 64 -14.08 19.26 -0.26
N ASP A 65 -15.09 19.92 0.29
CA ASP A 65 -15.22 20.24 1.72
C ASP A 65 -16.00 19.17 2.52
N THR A 66 -16.42 18.07 1.90
CA THR A 66 -17.06 16.96 2.62
C THR A 66 -16.04 16.28 3.54
N PRO A 67 -16.34 16.08 4.84
CA PRO A 67 -15.45 15.38 5.76
C PRO A 67 -14.98 14.04 5.19
N LEU A 68 -13.65 13.88 5.07
CA LEU A 68 -13.03 12.69 4.50
C LEU A 68 -12.13 12.02 5.53
N TYR A 69 -12.47 10.80 5.91
CA TYR A 69 -11.66 9.97 6.80
C TYR A 69 -10.77 9.05 5.97
N ALA A 70 -9.47 9.28 6.03
CA ALA A 70 -8.46 8.48 5.33
C ALA A 70 -7.78 7.53 6.30
N ILE A 71 -7.72 6.24 5.96
CA ILE A 71 -7.14 5.17 6.79
C ILE A 71 -5.70 5.39 7.27
N GLY A 72 -4.93 6.31 6.65
CA GLY A 72 -3.55 6.59 7.03
C GLY A 72 -2.93 7.73 6.21
N PRO A 73 -1.71 8.15 6.54
CA PRO A 73 -1.11 9.39 6.03
C PRO A 73 -0.95 9.39 4.51
N GLY A 74 -0.56 8.26 3.90
CA GLY A 74 -0.41 8.17 2.44
C GLY A 74 -1.74 8.25 1.69
N THR A 75 -2.84 7.79 2.30
CA THR A 75 -4.19 7.94 1.73
C THR A 75 -4.70 9.36 1.93
N ALA A 76 -4.43 9.97 3.09
CA ALA A 76 -4.77 11.36 3.37
C ALA A 76 -4.07 12.31 2.40
N GLN A 77 -2.78 12.10 2.13
CA GLN A 77 -2.04 12.92 1.17
C GLN A 77 -2.62 12.78 -0.25
N ALA A 78 -2.92 11.55 -0.70
CA ALA A 78 -3.53 11.36 -2.01
C ALA A 78 -4.92 12.00 -2.14
N ALA A 79 -5.69 12.06 -1.04
CA ALA A 79 -6.95 12.80 -1.00
C ALA A 79 -6.74 14.30 -1.19
N ARG A 80 -5.77 14.89 -0.49
CA ARG A 80 -5.42 16.31 -0.66
C ARG A 80 -4.91 16.61 -2.07
N ASP A 81 -4.04 15.77 -2.60
CA ASP A 81 -3.52 15.89 -3.98
C ASP A 81 -4.66 15.81 -5.02
N ALA A 82 -5.75 15.11 -4.72
CA ALA A 82 -6.93 15.02 -5.58
C ALA A 82 -7.86 16.23 -5.47
N GLY A 83 -7.72 17.07 -4.44
CA GLY A 83 -8.52 18.29 -4.23
C GLY A 83 -9.45 18.28 -3.00
N PHE A 84 -9.44 17.22 -2.18
CA PHE A 84 -10.20 17.23 -0.93
C PHE A 84 -9.53 18.14 0.11
N THR A 85 -10.31 19.00 0.76
CA THR A 85 -9.84 20.01 1.71
C THR A 85 -10.05 19.58 3.17
N ALA A 86 -11.16 18.88 3.46
CA ALA A 86 -11.57 18.45 4.80
C ALA A 86 -11.09 17.03 5.16
N VAL A 87 -9.77 16.78 5.07
CA VAL A 87 -9.18 15.43 5.25
C VAL A 87 -8.72 15.17 6.69
N VAL A 88 -9.37 14.20 7.35
CA VAL A 88 -8.99 13.62 8.64
C VAL A 88 -8.25 12.30 8.40
N HIS A 89 -7.16 12.05 9.13
CA HIS A 89 -6.44 10.78 9.03
C HIS A 89 -6.71 9.89 10.25
N SER A 90 -7.03 8.63 9.97
CA SER A 90 -7.45 7.61 10.92
C SER A 90 -6.26 6.74 11.32
N GLY A 91 -5.43 7.24 12.24
CA GLY A 91 -4.34 6.43 12.83
C GLY A 91 -3.34 5.86 11.81
N ASP A 92 -3.06 4.57 11.93
CA ASP A 92 -1.87 3.86 11.44
C ASP A 92 -2.06 3.02 10.16
N GLY A 93 -3.23 3.07 9.50
CA GLY A 93 -3.47 2.29 8.28
C GLY A 93 -4.43 1.12 8.41
N HIS A 94 -5.13 0.97 9.53
CA HIS A 94 -6.06 -0.14 9.78
C HIS A 94 -7.53 0.20 9.54
N ALA A 95 -8.21 -0.65 8.76
CA ALA A 95 -9.61 -0.42 8.36
C ALA A 95 -10.59 -0.53 9.53
N LEU A 96 -10.24 -1.34 10.54
CA LEU A 96 -11.02 -1.47 11.78
C LEU A 96 -10.93 -0.19 12.63
N HIS A 97 -9.76 0.44 12.70
CA HIS A 97 -9.61 1.73 13.40
C HIS A 97 -10.44 2.82 12.73
N LEU A 98 -10.40 2.90 11.40
CA LEU A 98 -11.25 3.81 10.62
C LEU A 98 -12.75 3.53 10.88
N ARG A 99 -13.16 2.26 10.93
CA ARG A 99 -14.54 1.89 11.27
C ARG A 99 -14.92 2.40 12.66
N ASP A 100 -14.10 2.15 13.68
CA ASP A 100 -14.40 2.50 15.05
C ASP A 100 -14.54 4.02 15.22
N GLN A 101 -13.68 4.80 14.55
CA GLN A 101 -13.80 6.26 14.50
C GLN A 101 -15.10 6.74 13.84
N LEU A 102 -15.54 6.08 12.77
CA LEU A 102 -16.81 6.43 12.10
C LEU A 102 -18.02 6.03 12.96
N LEU A 103 -17.95 4.91 13.69
CA LEU A 103 -19.00 4.50 14.64
C LEU A 103 -19.09 5.44 15.83
N GLU A 104 -17.99 6.05 16.26
CA GLU A 104 -17.99 7.07 17.31
C GLU A 104 -18.52 8.42 16.80
N ALA A 105 -18.14 8.82 15.58
CA ALA A 105 -18.58 10.08 14.97
C ALA A 105 -20.05 10.08 14.52
N LEU A 106 -20.65 8.90 14.33
CA LEU A 106 -22.05 8.69 13.93
C LEU A 106 -22.53 9.57 12.74
N PRO A 107 -21.79 9.66 11.63
CA PRO A 107 -22.23 10.47 10.48
C PRO A 107 -23.46 9.87 9.81
N GLU A 108 -24.33 10.74 9.26
CA GLU A 108 -25.60 10.31 8.67
C GLU A 108 -25.46 9.42 7.43
N ARG A 109 -24.64 9.82 6.44
CA ARG A 109 -24.51 9.16 5.13
C ARG A 109 -23.04 9.01 4.74
N ILE A 110 -22.53 7.78 4.87
CA ILE A 110 -21.14 7.45 4.60
C ILE A 110 -21.01 6.85 3.20
N LEU A 111 -20.22 7.48 2.35
CA LEU A 111 -19.83 6.91 1.07
C LEU A 111 -18.38 6.40 1.16
N TRP A 112 -18.18 5.14 0.80
CA TRP A 112 -16.87 4.50 0.79
C TRP A 112 -16.41 4.18 -0.65
N PRO A 113 -15.66 5.08 -1.29
CA PRO A 113 -14.93 4.77 -2.51
C PRO A 113 -13.89 3.66 -2.28
N SER A 114 -13.94 2.64 -3.12
CA SER A 114 -13.15 1.42 -2.97
C SER A 114 -12.70 0.86 -4.32
N GLY A 115 -11.73 -0.04 -4.27
CA GLY A 115 -11.41 -0.88 -5.41
C GLY A 115 -12.43 -2.01 -5.58
N ALA A 116 -12.54 -2.58 -6.78
CA ALA A 116 -13.46 -3.70 -7.07
C ALA A 116 -13.22 -4.92 -6.15
N ARG A 117 -11.99 -5.14 -5.69
CA ARG A 117 -11.61 -6.20 -4.75
C ARG A 117 -11.22 -5.64 -3.37
N ILE A 118 -11.92 -6.09 -2.34
CA ILE A 118 -11.73 -5.68 -0.94
C ILE A 118 -11.24 -6.83 -0.07
N ARG A 119 -10.60 -6.53 1.07
CA ARG A 119 -10.26 -7.52 2.11
C ARG A 119 -11.24 -7.49 3.29
N TYR A 120 -11.86 -6.33 3.48
CA TYR A 120 -12.79 -6.04 4.55
C TYR A 120 -13.86 -5.14 3.96
N ASP A 121 -15.12 -5.45 4.22
CA ASP A 121 -16.25 -4.62 3.80
C ASP A 121 -16.51 -3.57 4.88
N LEU A 122 -16.00 -2.35 4.66
CA LEU A 122 -16.18 -1.25 5.59
C LEU A 122 -17.65 -0.83 5.68
N ALA A 123 -18.40 -0.83 4.58
CA ALA A 123 -19.81 -0.42 4.60
C ALA A 123 -20.64 -1.41 5.43
N ALA A 124 -20.44 -2.71 5.25
CA ALA A 124 -21.09 -3.72 6.09
C ALA A 124 -20.67 -3.61 7.57
N GLY A 125 -19.41 -3.26 7.82
CA GLY A 125 -18.87 -3.05 9.17
C GLY A 125 -19.43 -1.83 9.91
N LEU A 126 -20.12 -0.92 9.23
CA LEU A 126 -20.66 0.31 9.80
C LEU A 126 -22.14 0.21 10.18
N ALA A 127 -22.78 -0.95 10.01
CA ALA A 127 -24.17 -1.14 10.45
C ALA A 127 -24.34 -0.83 11.96
N PRO A 128 -25.40 -0.11 12.36
CA PRO A 128 -26.59 0.24 11.57
C PRO A 128 -26.51 1.59 10.82
N LEU A 129 -25.35 2.24 10.75
CA LEU A 129 -25.22 3.53 10.03
C LEU A 129 -25.52 3.37 8.53
N THR A 130 -25.97 4.45 7.90
CA THR A 130 -26.20 4.46 6.44
C THR A 130 -24.85 4.60 5.74
N ALA A 131 -24.29 3.47 5.32
CA ALA A 131 -23.03 3.40 4.60
C ALA A 131 -23.19 2.66 3.26
N ALA A 132 -22.59 3.18 2.20
CA ALA A 132 -22.58 2.53 0.89
C ALA A 132 -21.18 2.45 0.29
N ARG A 133 -20.87 1.30 -0.30
CA ARG A 133 -19.64 1.09 -1.06
C ARG A 133 -19.80 1.60 -2.48
N TRP A 134 -18.81 2.33 -2.98
CA TRP A 134 -18.72 2.77 -4.37
C TRP A 134 -17.44 2.23 -5.01
N ILE A 135 -17.56 1.50 -6.12
CA ILE A 135 -16.40 0.93 -6.82
C ILE A 135 -15.89 1.96 -7.82
N VAL A 136 -14.75 2.58 -7.49
CA VAL A 136 -14.16 3.69 -8.27
C VAL A 136 -12.92 3.30 -9.05
N TYR A 137 -12.34 2.12 -8.78
CA TYR A 137 -11.25 1.58 -9.56
C TYR A 137 -11.21 0.04 -9.54
N GLU A 138 -10.52 -0.53 -10.51
CA GLU A 138 -10.16 -1.95 -10.59
C GLU A 138 -8.64 -2.08 -10.70
N ALA A 139 -8.06 -3.07 -10.01
CA ALA A 139 -6.66 -3.42 -10.19
C ALA A 139 -6.57 -4.61 -11.16
N ARG A 140 -6.14 -4.37 -12.39
CA ARG A 140 -6.05 -5.37 -13.46
C ARG A 140 -4.64 -5.93 -13.57
N PRO A 141 -4.46 -7.25 -13.76
CA PRO A 141 -3.15 -7.82 -14.05
C PRO A 141 -2.55 -7.23 -15.32
N GLN A 142 -1.25 -6.98 -15.30
CA GLN A 142 -0.45 -6.66 -16.48
C GLN A 142 0.86 -7.44 -16.49
N THR A 143 1.49 -7.51 -17.66
CA THR A 143 2.74 -8.26 -17.85
C THR A 143 3.96 -7.46 -17.44
N LEU A 144 5.03 -8.17 -17.10
CA LEU A 144 6.33 -7.54 -16.88
C LEU A 144 6.83 -6.84 -18.16
N THR A 145 7.53 -5.73 -18.00
CA THR A 145 8.24 -5.07 -19.11
C THR A 145 9.34 -5.97 -19.65
N ALA A 146 9.71 -5.79 -20.93
CA ALA A 146 10.79 -6.56 -21.56
C ALA A 146 12.10 -6.46 -20.74
N THR A 147 12.41 -5.27 -20.22
CA THR A 147 13.58 -5.03 -19.36
C THR A 147 13.52 -5.86 -18.07
N ALA A 148 12.35 -5.93 -17.41
CA ALA A 148 12.16 -6.73 -16.21
C ALA A 148 12.22 -8.23 -16.49
N GLN A 149 11.64 -8.68 -17.61
CA GLN A 149 11.71 -10.08 -18.04
C GLN A 149 13.17 -10.50 -18.28
N ALA A 150 13.94 -9.70 -19.01
CA ALA A 150 15.36 -9.95 -19.27
C ALA A 150 16.18 -9.96 -17.97
N ALA A 151 15.94 -9.01 -17.06
CA ALA A 151 16.64 -8.96 -15.79
C ALA A 151 16.37 -10.20 -14.91
N LEU A 152 15.14 -10.72 -14.92
CA LEU A 152 14.80 -11.95 -14.19
C LEU A 152 15.40 -13.19 -14.86
N ALA A 153 15.32 -13.28 -16.19
CA ALA A 153 15.84 -14.41 -16.96
C ALA A 153 17.36 -14.56 -16.78
N ASN A 154 18.09 -13.45 -16.81
CA ASN A 154 19.54 -13.41 -16.70
C ASN A 154 20.05 -13.41 -15.25
N GLY A 155 19.16 -13.50 -14.25
CA GLY A 155 19.55 -13.41 -12.83
C GLY A 155 20.17 -12.07 -12.44
N ALA A 156 19.91 -11.01 -13.22
CA ALA A 156 20.52 -9.69 -13.05
C ALA A 156 19.80 -8.81 -12.02
N ALA A 157 18.66 -9.24 -11.47
CA ALA A 157 17.97 -8.55 -10.39
C ALA A 157 18.43 -9.09 -9.02
N ASP A 158 19.04 -8.24 -8.20
CA ASP A 158 19.46 -8.61 -6.84
C ASP A 158 18.27 -8.72 -5.87
N TRP A 159 17.22 -7.94 -6.13
CA TRP A 159 16.03 -7.83 -5.30
C TRP A 159 14.76 -7.68 -6.11
N VAL A 160 13.65 -8.21 -5.60
CA VAL A 160 12.30 -8.02 -6.15
C VAL A 160 11.37 -7.51 -5.05
N LEU A 161 10.81 -6.32 -5.25
CA LEU A 161 9.87 -5.69 -4.33
C LEU A 161 8.43 -5.99 -4.75
N LEU A 162 7.78 -6.82 -3.95
CA LEU A 162 6.36 -7.18 -4.08
C LEU A 162 5.52 -6.28 -3.18
N THR A 163 4.42 -5.77 -3.71
CA THR A 163 3.44 -5.04 -2.90
C THR A 163 2.16 -5.85 -2.80
N SER A 164 1.88 -6.33 -1.57
CA SER A 164 0.72 -7.16 -1.19
C SER A 164 0.87 -8.66 -1.46
N PRO A 165 0.30 -9.54 -0.59
CA PRO A 165 0.13 -10.98 -0.83
C PRO A 165 -0.78 -11.34 -2.02
N ARG A 166 -1.17 -10.36 -2.86
CA ARG A 166 -2.05 -10.52 -4.03
C ARG A 166 -1.28 -10.91 -5.28
N LEU A 167 0.03 -10.67 -5.29
CA LEU A 167 0.90 -11.18 -6.32
C LEU A 167 1.07 -12.67 -6.02
N GLY A 168 0.52 -13.52 -6.89
CA GLY A 168 0.91 -14.93 -6.91
C GLY A 168 2.43 -15.04 -7.05
N PRO A 169 3.04 -16.19 -6.72
CA PRO A 169 4.48 -16.35 -6.84
C PRO A 169 4.94 -15.95 -8.24
N VAL A 170 5.88 -15.00 -8.34
CA VAL A 170 6.57 -14.70 -9.60
C VAL A 170 7.39 -15.95 -9.94
N ARG A 171 6.87 -16.75 -10.88
CA ARG A 171 7.54 -17.96 -11.35
C ARG A 171 8.57 -17.59 -12.41
N ARG A 172 9.79 -18.11 -12.26
CA ARG A 172 10.66 -18.32 -13.42
C ARG A 172 9.99 -19.34 -14.34
N PRO A 173 10.25 -19.30 -15.66
CA PRO A 173 9.87 -20.38 -16.57
C PRO A 173 10.44 -21.76 -16.14
N ASN A 174 11.44 -21.81 -15.25
CA ASN A 174 12.20 -23.03 -15.04
C ASN A 174 12.67 -23.39 -13.61
N ASP A 175 12.16 -22.83 -12.49
CA ASP A 175 12.39 -23.53 -11.20
C ASP A 175 11.56 -23.14 -9.95
N ARG A 176 11.55 -24.08 -8.98
CA ARG A 176 10.85 -24.12 -7.68
C ARG A 176 11.31 -23.01 -6.70
N VAL A 177 10.36 -22.23 -6.16
CA VAL A 177 10.61 -21.23 -5.12
C VAL A 177 10.46 -21.86 -3.73
N ARG A 178 11.49 -21.76 -2.89
CA ARG A 178 11.32 -21.86 -1.43
C ARG A 178 10.74 -20.53 -0.95
N SER A 179 9.54 -20.57 -0.38
CA SER A 179 8.96 -19.43 0.33
C SER A 179 9.89 -19.03 1.47
N VAL A 180 10.31 -17.77 1.49
CA VAL A 180 10.97 -17.19 2.66
C VAL A 180 10.04 -16.12 3.20
N ALA A 181 9.50 -16.40 4.39
CA ALA A 181 8.68 -15.50 5.17
C ALA A 181 9.52 -14.33 5.72
N HIS A 182 8.87 -13.17 5.83
CA HIS A 182 9.18 -11.98 6.65
C HIS A 182 10.66 -11.65 6.92
N ALA A 183 11.16 -10.59 6.26
CA ALA A 183 12.36 -9.88 6.71
C ALA A 183 11.95 -8.73 7.66
N PRO A 184 12.36 -8.73 8.94
CA PRO A 184 12.27 -7.55 9.79
C PRO A 184 13.42 -6.59 9.48
N TRP A 185 13.08 -5.35 9.19
CA TRP A 185 13.83 -4.10 9.41
C TRP A 185 15.36 -4.09 9.19
N LEU A 186 15.79 -3.45 8.10
CA LEU A 186 17.16 -2.94 7.92
C LEU A 186 17.36 -1.68 8.78
N HIS A 187 17.88 -1.85 10.00
CA HIS A 187 18.73 -0.84 10.62
C HIS A 187 20.18 -1.28 10.43
N GLU A 188 20.92 -0.60 9.56
CA GLU A 188 22.38 -0.62 9.64
C GLU A 188 22.79 0.12 10.92
N ARG A 189 23.22 -0.62 11.94
CA ARG A 189 24.12 -0.07 12.95
C ARG A 189 25.48 -0.72 12.77
N GLY A 190 26.43 0.12 12.34
CA GLY A 190 27.81 -0.25 12.05
C GLY A 190 28.47 -0.99 13.20
N SER A 191 29.27 -1.99 12.82
CA SER A 191 30.15 -2.73 13.71
C SER A 191 31.26 -1.80 14.25
N ARG A 192 31.36 -1.72 15.58
CA ARG A 192 32.68 -1.66 16.24
C ARG A 192 32.71 -2.68 17.38
N ALA A 193 33.74 -3.50 17.35
CA ALA A 193 34.05 -4.53 18.33
C ALA A 193 34.44 -3.90 19.68
N GLY A 194 34.13 -4.60 20.78
CA GLY A 194 34.74 -4.35 22.09
C GLY A 194 33.84 -4.64 23.29
N GLY A 195 34.06 -5.79 23.94
CA GLY A 195 33.91 -5.99 25.39
C GLY A 195 32.52 -5.92 26.05
N ALA A 196 32.03 -7.06 26.53
CA ALA A 196 31.15 -7.12 27.71
C ALA A 196 32.00 -6.88 29.00
N PRO A 197 31.45 -6.50 30.20
CA PRO A 197 30.14 -6.94 30.71
C PRO A 197 29.31 -5.96 31.60
N ALA A 198 28.09 -6.43 31.92
CA ALA A 198 27.21 -6.17 33.08
C ALA A 198 26.51 -4.80 33.26
N GLY A 199 25.19 -4.85 33.52
CA GLY A 199 24.43 -3.77 34.20
C GLY A 199 23.01 -3.53 33.69
N CYS A 200 22.00 -3.80 34.53
CA CYS A 200 20.60 -3.42 34.36
C CYS A 200 20.40 -1.91 34.11
N SER A 201 19.45 -1.52 33.25
CA SER A 201 18.31 -0.65 33.62
C SER A 201 17.42 -0.28 32.41
N ARG A 202 16.17 0.00 32.74
CA ARG A 202 14.99 0.17 31.89
C ARG A 202 15.04 1.45 31.04
N GLY A 203 14.60 1.35 29.79
CA GLY A 203 14.30 2.49 28.92
C GLY A 203 13.38 2.06 27.79
N SER A 204 12.07 2.15 28.01
CA SER A 204 11.04 1.87 27.01
C SER A 204 11.05 2.93 25.91
N ARG A 205 11.60 2.59 24.74
CA ARG A 205 11.34 3.28 23.48
C ARG A 205 10.57 2.31 22.57
N GLN A 206 9.30 2.59 22.34
CA GLN A 206 8.47 1.84 21.39
C GLN A 206 8.98 2.06 19.95
N PRO A 207 9.07 1.02 19.11
CA PRO A 207 9.33 1.19 17.68
C PRO A 207 8.05 1.61 16.95
N VAL A 208 8.15 2.66 16.14
CA VAL A 208 7.13 3.08 15.17
C VAL A 208 7.04 2.00 14.09
N ALA A 209 5.92 1.29 14.04
CA ALA A 209 5.66 0.25 13.04
C ALA A 209 5.22 0.89 11.72
N ASP A 210 6.08 0.82 10.70
CA ASP A 210 5.78 1.26 9.33
C ASP A 210 4.93 0.20 8.62
N ALA A 211 3.82 0.65 8.04
CA ALA A 211 2.76 -0.21 7.54
C ALA A 211 3.20 -1.03 6.30
N GLY A 212 3.28 -2.35 6.48
CA GLY A 212 2.94 -3.35 5.47
C GLY A 212 3.74 -3.37 4.16
N GLN A 213 5.06 -3.58 4.24
CA GLN A 213 5.88 -3.98 3.09
C GLN A 213 6.43 -5.38 3.31
N SER A 214 6.22 -6.29 2.36
CA SER A 214 6.86 -7.60 2.35
C SER A 214 8.02 -7.56 1.35
N LEU A 215 9.24 -7.43 1.88
CA LEU A 215 10.46 -7.50 1.08
C LEU A 215 10.83 -8.98 0.91
N VAL A 216 10.74 -9.52 -0.31
CA VAL A 216 11.17 -10.89 -0.59
C VAL A 216 12.57 -10.83 -1.20
N ARG A 217 13.57 -11.27 -0.43
CA ARG A 217 14.91 -11.48 -0.97
C ARG A 217 14.90 -12.76 -1.79
N LEU A 218 14.90 -12.64 -3.11
CA LEU A 218 15.29 -13.76 -3.98
C LEU A 218 16.82 -13.77 -4.03
N ARG A 219 17.47 -14.59 -3.19
CA ARG A 219 18.90 -14.87 -3.39
C ARG A 219 19.01 -15.78 -4.61
N PHE A 220 19.53 -15.24 -5.71
CA PHE A 220 19.92 -16.04 -6.86
C PHE A 220 21.33 -16.59 -6.59
N ALA A 221 21.43 -17.89 -6.40
CA ALA A 221 22.72 -18.56 -6.45
C ALA A 221 23.11 -18.68 -7.93
N VAL A 222 24.13 -17.92 -8.34
CA VAL A 222 24.85 -18.21 -9.57
C VAL A 222 25.54 -19.55 -9.31
N ARG A 223 25.18 -20.60 -10.06
CA ARG A 223 26.06 -21.76 -10.17
C ARG A 223 27.15 -21.36 -11.17
N GLU A 224 28.38 -21.36 -10.71
CA GLU A 224 29.58 -21.42 -11.56
C GLU A 224 29.53 -22.65 -12.47
#